data_AF-A0A7J6SQS0-F1
#
_entry.id   AF-A0A7J6SQS0-F1
#
_cell.length_a   1.000
_cell.length_b   1.000
_cell.length_c   1.000
_cell.angle_alpha   90.00
_cell.angle_beta   90.00
_cell.angle_gamma   90.00
#
_symmetry.space_group_name_H-M   'P 1'
#
loop_
_entity.id
_entity.type
_entity.pdbx_description
1 polymer ?
#
loop_
_entity_poly.entity_id
_entity_poly.type
_entity_poly.pdbx_seq_one_letter_code
_entity_poly.pdbx_strand_id
1 'polypeptide(L)'
;PTSALDENFSVLRNDSGGMISYRSMPKLKRKALDLPLVAVLLAYWLGVPVGAGIAFLGIQQDQPTSYTIELVAFLTLAVFGLVGVDPDNKKPIVLGIASATLGTFFGTAVTFATMGVNIPMQAFICALVTFHYGEFACNCCFQNRDSITYSTFLVNNSAAYTIALVAASAEYTLAGEDGSEYVRLLGVAVTIGGQLLRWAAFIRSQLSHMAFLVRGPILRIEFVCRRKEISSSSRRERIGCVVIQGTADGFGGQ
;
A
#
# COMPACT_ATOMS: atom_id res chain seq x y z
N PRO A 1 -4.81 51.97 -3.15
CA PRO A 1 -5.94 52.17 -2.22
C PRO A 1 -7.22 51.55 -2.79
N THR A 2 -7.38 50.25 -2.61
CA THR A 2 -8.55 49.47 -3.04
C THR A 2 -8.72 48.27 -2.10
N SER A 3 -9.66 48.44 -1.17
CA SER A 3 -10.57 47.45 -0.58
C SER A 3 -10.14 45.98 -0.50
N ALA A 4 -9.72 45.58 0.71
CA ALA A 4 -9.72 44.19 1.16
C ALA A 4 -11.13 43.79 1.65
N LEU A 5 -11.52 42.56 1.31
CA LEU A 5 -12.77 41.91 1.69
C LEU A 5 -12.72 41.46 3.16
N ASP A 6 -13.75 41.82 3.92
CA ASP A 6 -14.07 41.29 5.25
C ASP A 6 -14.52 39.82 5.14
N GLU A 7 -13.70 38.90 5.68
CA GLU A 7 -14.16 37.56 6.02
C GLU A 7 -14.65 37.53 7.48
N ASN A 8 -15.95 37.24 7.64
CA ASN A 8 -16.61 37.05 8.91
C ASN A 8 -15.99 35.90 9.71
N PHE A 9 -15.20 36.24 10.73
CA PHE A 9 -14.62 35.32 11.71
C PHE A 9 -15.50 35.29 12.97
N SER A 10 -16.36 34.29 13.11
CA SER A 10 -17.09 34.08 14.37
C SER A 10 -16.18 33.37 15.39
N VAL A 11 -15.56 34.16 16.27
CA VAL A 11 -14.75 33.69 17.40
C VAL A 11 -15.67 33.34 18.56
N LEU A 12 -15.83 32.04 18.86
CA LEU A 12 -16.39 31.58 20.14
C LEU A 12 -15.24 31.52 21.16
N ARG A 13 -15.23 32.49 22.10
CA ARG A 13 -14.36 32.51 23.27
C ARG A 13 -14.78 31.41 24.25
N ASN A 14 -13.81 30.66 24.76
CA ASN A 14 -13.97 29.77 25.90
C ASN A 14 -13.13 30.36 27.05
N ASP A 15 -13.70 30.46 28.25
CA ASP A 15 -13.16 31.25 29.38
C ASP A 15 -11.92 30.68 30.07
N SER A 16 -11.22 29.72 29.44
CA SER A 16 -10.02 29.07 29.98
C SER A 16 -8.74 29.33 29.17
N GLY A 17 -8.68 30.40 28.37
CA GLY A 17 -7.43 30.96 27.82
C GLY A 17 -6.68 30.12 26.77
N GLY A 18 -7.16 28.93 26.41
CA GLY A 18 -6.61 28.10 25.34
C GLY A 18 -7.44 28.22 24.07
N MET A 19 -6.93 28.96 23.08
CA MET A 19 -7.59 29.13 21.77
C MET A 19 -7.45 27.82 20.96
N ILE A 20 -8.39 26.90 21.10
CA ILE A 20 -8.47 25.70 20.24
C ILE A 20 -9.05 26.15 18.90
N SER A 21 -8.16 26.50 17.97
CA SER A 21 -8.51 26.77 16.58
C SER A 21 -8.99 25.47 15.93
N TYR A 22 -10.30 25.30 15.82
CA TYR A 22 -10.89 24.21 15.05
C TYR A 22 -10.64 24.48 13.56
N ARG A 23 -9.53 23.94 13.05
CA ARG A 23 -9.22 23.95 11.62
C ARG A 23 -10.33 23.15 10.92
N SER A 24 -11.25 23.87 10.28
CA SER A 24 -12.29 23.32 9.42
C SER A 24 -11.68 22.23 8.55
N MET A 25 -12.11 20.98 8.75
CA MET A 25 -11.60 19.87 7.95
C MET A 25 -11.90 20.14 6.47
N PRO A 26 -10.93 19.91 5.58
CA PRO A 26 -11.14 20.10 4.16
C PRO A 26 -12.28 19.18 3.72
N LYS A 27 -13.34 19.76 3.17
CA LYS A 27 -14.35 19.00 2.44
C LYS A 27 -13.60 18.14 1.43
N LEU A 28 -13.80 16.82 1.48
CA LEU A 28 -13.32 15.87 0.48
C LEU A 28 -13.94 16.25 -0.87
N LYS A 29 -13.36 17.27 -1.53
CA LYS A 29 -13.60 17.56 -2.93
C LYS A 29 -13.09 16.32 -3.65
N ARG A 30 -13.99 15.56 -4.27
CA ARG A 30 -13.63 14.60 -5.33
C ARG A 30 -12.95 15.42 -6.43
N LYS A 31 -11.64 15.67 -6.28
CA LYS A 31 -10.81 16.16 -7.38
C LYS A 31 -10.80 15.02 -8.40
N ALA A 32 -11.03 15.36 -9.67
CA ALA A 32 -10.88 14.41 -10.77
C ALA A 32 -9.54 13.68 -10.61
N LEU A 33 -9.51 12.37 -10.85
CA LEU A 33 -8.29 11.57 -10.76
C LEU A 33 -7.26 12.20 -11.68
N ASP A 34 -6.10 12.58 -11.15
CA ASP A 34 -5.09 13.24 -11.94
C ASP A 34 -4.67 12.29 -13.06
N LEU A 35 -4.81 12.73 -14.32
CA LEU A 35 -4.47 11.96 -15.51
C LEU A 35 -3.13 11.20 -15.41
N PRO A 36 -2.04 11.75 -14.83
CA PRO A 36 -0.80 11.00 -14.64
C PRO A 36 -0.93 9.77 -13.72
N LEU A 37 -1.76 9.84 -12.67
CA LEU A 37 -1.94 8.71 -11.76
C LEU A 37 -2.77 7.59 -12.40
N VAL A 38 -3.73 7.95 -13.25
CA VAL A 38 -4.46 6.97 -14.08
C VAL A 38 -3.49 6.23 -14.99
N ALA A 39 -2.58 6.94 -15.65
CA ALA A 39 -1.56 6.33 -16.49
C ALA A 39 -0.67 5.36 -15.69
N VAL A 40 -0.30 5.71 -14.44
CA VAL A 40 0.45 4.80 -13.55
C VAL A 40 -0.34 3.53 -13.22
N LEU A 41 -1.64 3.65 -12.91
CA LEU A 41 -2.48 2.47 -12.64
C LEU A 41 -2.65 1.58 -13.87
N LEU A 42 -2.79 2.18 -15.06
CA LEU A 42 -2.90 1.47 -16.33
C LEU A 42 -1.58 0.81 -16.75
N ALA A 43 -0.43 1.38 -16.36
CA ALA A 43 0.88 0.81 -16.68
C ALA A 43 1.04 -0.63 -16.19
N TYR A 44 0.46 -0.97 -15.03
CA TYR A 44 0.39 -2.36 -14.54
C TYR A 44 -0.32 -3.28 -15.54
N TRP A 45 -1.53 -2.91 -15.96
CA TRP A 45 -2.33 -3.71 -16.90
C TRP A 45 -1.71 -3.81 -18.28
N LEU A 46 -0.90 -2.81 -18.69
CA LEU A 46 -0.11 -2.88 -19.91
C LEU A 46 1.11 -3.80 -19.76
N GLY A 47 1.69 -3.91 -18.57
CA GLY A 47 2.77 -4.85 -18.28
C GLY A 47 2.34 -6.32 -18.33
N VAL A 48 1.10 -6.63 -17.90
CA VAL A 48 0.56 -8.00 -17.89
C VAL A 48 0.69 -8.73 -19.25
N PRO A 49 0.18 -8.22 -20.38
CA PRO A 49 0.33 -8.89 -21.67
C PRO A 49 1.80 -8.97 -22.14
N VAL A 50 2.64 -7.99 -21.76
CA VAL A 50 4.08 -8.03 -22.06
C VAL A 50 4.74 -9.21 -21.34
N GLY A 51 4.50 -9.36 -20.04
CA GLY A 51 5.01 -10.50 -19.27
C GLY A 51 4.49 -11.84 -19.77
N ALA A 52 3.20 -11.91 -20.09
CA ALA A 52 2.60 -13.11 -20.66
C ALA A 52 3.25 -13.50 -22.01
N GLY A 53 3.54 -12.52 -22.87
CA GLY A 53 4.25 -12.75 -24.14
C GLY A 53 5.68 -13.24 -23.94
N ILE A 54 6.42 -12.66 -22.98
CA ILE A 54 7.78 -13.12 -22.63
C ILE A 54 7.75 -14.57 -22.15
N ALA A 55 6.83 -14.92 -21.24
CA ALA A 55 6.68 -16.29 -20.76
C ALA A 55 6.32 -17.26 -21.89
N PHE A 56 5.40 -16.88 -22.77
CA PHE A 56 5.01 -17.71 -23.92
C PHE A 56 6.19 -17.97 -24.86
N LEU A 57 6.96 -16.94 -25.20
CA LEU A 57 8.17 -17.08 -26.01
C LEU A 57 9.22 -17.96 -25.33
N GLY A 58 9.38 -17.81 -24.01
CA GLY A 58 10.25 -18.66 -23.21
C GLY A 58 9.87 -20.12 -23.34
N ILE A 59 8.59 -20.46 -23.13
CA ILE A 59 8.07 -21.84 -23.22
C ILE A 59 8.30 -22.47 -24.59
N GLN A 60 8.14 -21.70 -25.68
CA GLN A 60 8.37 -22.20 -27.04
C GLN A 60 9.83 -22.65 -27.29
N GLN A 61 10.79 -22.20 -26.49
CA GLN A 61 12.20 -22.56 -26.62
C GLN A 61 12.58 -23.88 -25.93
N ASP A 62 11.63 -24.59 -25.30
CA ASP A 62 11.76 -25.96 -24.78
C ASP A 62 12.94 -26.16 -23.79
N GLN A 63 13.14 -25.21 -22.88
CA GLN A 63 14.19 -25.22 -21.84
C GLN A 63 13.59 -25.25 -20.42
N PRO A 64 12.94 -26.35 -20.01
CA PRO A 64 12.16 -26.45 -18.76
C PRO A 64 12.95 -26.15 -17.48
N THR A 65 14.26 -26.44 -17.45
CA THR A 65 15.13 -26.24 -16.29
C THR A 65 15.71 -24.83 -16.17
N SER A 66 15.74 -24.04 -17.25
CA SER A 66 16.28 -22.68 -17.23
C SER A 66 15.29 -21.66 -16.68
N TYR A 67 13.98 -21.94 -16.77
CA TYR A 67 12.94 -20.97 -16.40
C TYR A 67 12.94 -20.60 -14.92
N THR A 68 13.26 -21.53 -14.02
CA THR A 68 13.26 -21.26 -12.58
C THR A 68 14.40 -20.32 -12.18
N ILE A 69 15.58 -20.51 -12.78
CA ILE A 69 16.77 -19.69 -12.54
C ILE A 69 16.59 -18.31 -13.17
N GLU A 70 16.08 -18.24 -14.40
CA GLU A 70 15.79 -16.97 -15.07
C GLU A 70 14.71 -16.17 -14.34
N LEU A 71 13.68 -16.82 -13.80
CA LEU A 71 12.62 -16.14 -13.05
C LEU A 71 13.13 -15.62 -11.69
N VAL A 72 13.94 -16.41 -10.97
CA VAL A 72 14.59 -15.96 -9.73
C VAL A 72 15.56 -14.83 -10.04
N ALA A 73 16.36 -14.93 -11.11
CA ALA A 73 17.26 -13.87 -11.54
C ALA A 73 16.47 -12.61 -11.95
N PHE A 74 15.35 -12.75 -12.64
CA PHE A 74 14.48 -11.65 -13.05
C PHE A 74 13.82 -10.98 -11.85
N LEU A 75 13.30 -11.77 -10.89
CA LEU A 75 12.75 -11.28 -9.62
C LEU A 75 13.81 -10.56 -8.79
N THR A 76 15.00 -11.15 -8.71
CA THR A 76 16.17 -10.57 -8.02
C THR A 76 16.56 -9.25 -8.70
N LEU A 77 16.72 -9.23 -10.02
CA LEU A 77 17.11 -8.05 -10.79
C LEU A 77 16.07 -6.93 -10.68
N ALA A 78 14.78 -7.26 -10.67
CA ALA A 78 13.75 -6.26 -10.49
C ALA A 78 13.70 -5.74 -9.06
N VAL A 79 13.80 -6.60 -8.05
CA VAL A 79 13.84 -6.16 -6.66
C VAL A 79 15.07 -5.28 -6.43
N PHE A 80 16.26 -5.70 -6.87
CA PHE A 80 17.49 -4.91 -6.73
C PHE A 80 17.52 -3.64 -7.61
N GLY A 81 16.97 -3.70 -8.83
CA GLY A 81 16.82 -2.53 -9.69
C GLY A 81 15.86 -1.49 -9.12
N LEU A 82 14.90 -1.94 -8.31
CA LEU A 82 13.92 -1.12 -7.60
C LEU A 82 14.42 -0.64 -6.21
N VAL A 83 15.45 -1.26 -5.64
CA VAL A 83 16.06 -0.89 -4.34
C VAL A 83 16.83 0.44 -4.42
N GLY A 84 17.31 0.83 -5.60
CA GLY A 84 18.03 2.10 -5.79
C GLY A 84 17.15 3.35 -5.97
N VAL A 85 15.82 3.18 -6.00
CA VAL A 85 14.89 4.29 -6.18
C VAL A 85 14.63 4.97 -4.84
N ASP A 86 14.79 6.30 -4.82
CA ASP A 86 14.46 7.13 -3.67
C ASP A 86 13.00 6.86 -3.21
N PRO A 87 12.78 6.42 -1.95
CA PRO A 87 11.44 6.10 -1.43
C PRO A 87 10.47 7.28 -1.47
N ASP A 88 10.97 8.51 -1.41
CA ASP A 88 10.17 9.74 -1.42
C ASP A 88 9.90 10.27 -2.84
N ASN A 89 10.32 9.53 -3.87
CA ASN A 89 10.12 9.91 -5.26
C ASN A 89 8.63 9.87 -5.64
N LYS A 90 8.12 11.02 -6.10
CA LYS A 90 6.73 11.21 -6.56
C LYS A 90 6.60 11.31 -8.07
N LYS A 91 7.70 11.18 -8.83
CA LYS A 91 7.66 11.36 -10.28
C LYS A 91 6.79 10.26 -10.90
N PRO A 92 5.76 10.61 -11.68
CA PRO A 92 4.82 9.63 -12.23
C PRO A 92 5.49 8.61 -13.15
N ILE A 93 6.60 8.99 -13.80
CA ILE A 93 7.40 8.07 -14.63
C ILE A 93 7.95 6.91 -13.78
N VAL A 94 8.50 7.20 -12.61
CA VAL A 94 9.10 6.19 -11.73
C VAL A 94 8.04 5.26 -11.17
N LEU A 95 6.91 5.83 -10.72
CA LEU A 95 5.76 5.04 -10.26
C LEU A 95 5.18 4.18 -11.40
N GLY A 96 5.13 4.73 -12.61
CA GLY A 96 4.67 4.02 -13.81
C GLY A 96 5.57 2.86 -14.20
N ILE A 97 6.89 3.05 -14.14
CA ILE A 97 7.87 1.96 -14.37
C ILE A 97 7.68 0.86 -13.32
N ALA A 98 7.62 1.20 -12.03
CA ALA A 98 7.41 0.22 -10.96
C ALA A 98 6.09 -0.56 -11.15
N SER A 99 5.01 0.15 -11.49
CA SER A 99 3.70 -0.42 -11.80
C SER A 99 3.75 -1.37 -13.00
N ALA A 100 4.39 -0.96 -14.10
CA ALA A 100 4.56 -1.79 -15.29
C ALA A 100 5.42 -3.04 -15.00
N THR A 101 6.51 -2.89 -14.25
CA THR A 101 7.37 -3.99 -13.83
C THR A 101 6.56 -5.03 -13.04
N LEU A 102 5.78 -4.61 -12.05
CA LEU A 102 4.86 -5.49 -11.31
C LEU A 102 3.87 -6.17 -12.26
N GLY A 103 3.29 -5.43 -13.20
CA GLY A 103 2.40 -5.99 -14.23
C GLY A 103 3.05 -7.11 -15.04
N THR A 104 4.27 -6.89 -15.51
CA THR A 104 5.07 -7.88 -16.25
C THR A 104 5.29 -9.13 -15.42
N PHE A 105 5.67 -9.02 -14.15
CA PHE A 105 5.81 -10.20 -13.27
C PHE A 105 4.51 -10.98 -13.12
N PHE A 106 3.40 -10.28 -12.92
CA PHE A 106 2.09 -10.92 -12.80
C PHE A 106 1.74 -11.70 -14.07
N GLY A 107 1.91 -11.09 -15.24
CA GLY A 107 1.65 -11.74 -16.53
C GLY A 107 2.53 -12.96 -16.76
N THR A 108 3.84 -12.85 -16.49
CA THR A 108 4.78 -13.97 -16.58
C THR A 108 4.37 -15.12 -15.68
N ALA A 109 4.07 -14.84 -14.41
CA ALA A 109 3.73 -15.84 -13.43
C ALA A 109 2.40 -16.54 -13.74
N VAL A 110 1.37 -15.79 -14.13
CA VAL A 110 0.09 -16.37 -14.55
C VAL A 110 0.27 -17.27 -15.76
N THR A 111 1.01 -16.85 -16.79
CA THR A 111 1.23 -17.70 -17.98
C THR A 111 1.94 -19.00 -17.62
N PHE A 112 3.02 -18.94 -16.84
CA PHE A 112 3.69 -20.17 -16.38
C PHE A 112 2.78 -21.06 -15.52
N ALA A 113 1.99 -20.48 -14.62
CA ALA A 113 1.03 -21.22 -13.81
C ALA A 113 -0.03 -21.92 -14.68
N THR A 114 -0.58 -21.23 -15.69
CA THR A 114 -1.57 -21.80 -16.61
C THR A 114 -1.01 -22.94 -17.47
N MET A 115 0.30 -22.94 -17.69
CA MET A 115 1.02 -23.98 -18.44
C MET A 115 1.53 -25.10 -17.52
N GLY A 116 1.20 -25.07 -16.23
CA GLY A 116 1.59 -26.09 -15.25
C GLY A 116 3.05 -26.02 -14.79
N VAL A 117 3.77 -24.94 -15.10
CA VAL A 117 5.19 -24.79 -14.76
C VAL A 117 5.35 -24.25 -13.35
N ASN A 118 5.78 -25.11 -12.42
CA ASN A 118 6.13 -24.74 -11.04
C ASN A 118 5.03 -23.89 -10.34
N ILE A 119 3.80 -24.40 -10.41
CA ILE A 119 2.57 -23.72 -9.95
C ILE A 119 2.70 -23.00 -8.60
N PRO A 120 3.27 -23.60 -7.53
CA PRO A 120 3.27 -22.94 -6.22
C PRO A 120 4.23 -21.74 -6.16
N MET A 121 5.38 -21.79 -6.85
CA MET A 121 6.26 -20.61 -6.99
C MET A 121 5.56 -19.51 -7.77
N GLN A 122 4.86 -19.85 -8.84
CA GLN A 122 4.10 -18.86 -9.61
C GLN A 122 2.95 -18.25 -8.80
N ALA A 123 2.24 -19.06 -8.02
CA ALA A 123 1.20 -18.59 -7.11
C ALA A 123 1.76 -17.63 -6.06
N PHE A 124 2.95 -17.93 -5.51
CA PHE A 124 3.66 -17.04 -4.60
C PHE A 124 4.00 -15.69 -5.26
N ILE A 125 4.57 -15.70 -6.47
CA ILE A 125 4.89 -14.46 -7.20
C ILE A 125 3.63 -13.66 -7.51
N CYS A 126 2.55 -14.32 -7.97
CA CYS A 126 1.26 -13.67 -8.18
C CYS A 126 0.76 -12.98 -6.91
N ALA A 127 0.76 -13.68 -5.78
CA ALA A 127 0.33 -13.11 -4.50
C ALA A 127 1.20 -11.91 -4.08
N LEU A 128 2.52 -12.02 -4.22
CA LEU A 128 3.48 -10.95 -3.88
C LEU A 128 3.25 -9.69 -4.72
N VAL A 129 3.11 -9.86 -6.03
CA VAL A 129 2.89 -8.76 -6.97
C VAL A 129 1.54 -8.11 -6.74
N THR A 130 0.48 -8.90 -6.54
CA THR A 130 -0.85 -8.39 -6.21
C THR A 130 -0.86 -7.67 -4.86
N PHE A 131 -0.07 -8.10 -3.88
CA PHE A 131 0.10 -7.38 -2.61
C PHE A 131 0.70 -5.99 -2.84
N HIS A 132 1.84 -5.89 -3.54
CA HIS A 132 2.53 -4.62 -3.76
C HIS A 132 1.73 -3.65 -4.63
N TYR A 133 1.17 -4.12 -5.75
CA TYR A 133 0.31 -3.29 -6.60
C TYR A 133 -1.00 -2.93 -5.90
N GLY A 134 -1.62 -3.87 -5.19
CA GLY A 134 -2.87 -3.68 -4.48
C GLY A 134 -2.76 -2.65 -3.36
N GLU A 135 -1.64 -2.62 -2.64
CA GLU A 135 -1.34 -1.58 -1.66
C GLU A 135 -1.28 -0.20 -2.33
N PHE A 136 -0.52 -0.08 -3.42
CA PHE A 136 -0.43 1.16 -4.18
C PHE A 136 -1.80 1.61 -4.71
N ALA A 137 -2.56 0.71 -5.32
CA ALA A 137 -3.89 1.00 -5.86
C ALA A 137 -4.88 1.41 -4.77
N CYS A 138 -4.89 0.74 -3.61
CA CYS A 138 -5.75 1.11 -2.49
C CYS A 138 -5.38 2.49 -1.94
N ASN A 139 -4.09 2.80 -1.80
CA ASN A 139 -3.65 4.13 -1.38
C ASN A 139 -4.03 5.20 -2.40
N CYS A 140 -3.90 4.92 -3.70
CA CYS A 140 -4.34 5.83 -4.77
C CYS A 140 -5.85 6.10 -4.75
N CYS A 141 -6.65 5.07 -4.51
CA CYS A 141 -8.11 5.14 -4.57
C CYS A 141 -8.74 5.69 -3.28
N PHE A 142 -8.15 5.38 -2.13
CA PHE A 142 -8.78 5.62 -0.83
C PHE A 142 -8.01 6.61 0.05
N GLN A 143 -6.69 6.78 -0.09
CA GLN A 143 -5.92 7.69 0.76
C GLN A 143 -5.68 9.06 0.11
N ASN A 144 -5.02 9.94 0.88
CA ASN A 144 -4.71 11.29 0.46
C ASN A 144 -3.67 11.24 -0.68
N ARG A 145 -3.95 11.88 -1.81
CA ARG A 145 -3.11 11.73 -3.02
C ARG A 145 -1.72 12.31 -2.86
N ASP A 146 -1.60 13.36 -2.05
CA ASP A 146 -0.34 14.08 -1.85
C ASP A 146 0.71 13.24 -1.10
N SER A 147 0.29 12.14 -0.45
CA SER A 147 1.18 11.18 0.21
C SER A 147 1.59 10.00 -0.67
N ILE A 148 1.14 9.93 -1.93
CA ILE A 148 1.54 8.86 -2.84
C ILE A 148 2.99 9.10 -3.28
N THR A 149 3.83 8.12 -2.99
CA THR A 149 5.26 8.08 -3.27
C THR A 149 5.64 6.68 -3.73
N TYR A 150 6.88 6.50 -4.16
CA TYR A 150 7.39 5.19 -4.50
C TYR A 150 7.30 4.19 -3.33
N SER A 151 7.53 4.65 -2.09
CA SER A 151 7.36 3.84 -0.88
C SER A 151 5.95 3.28 -0.67
N THR A 152 4.92 3.83 -1.34
CA THR A 152 3.54 3.33 -1.27
C THR A 152 3.39 1.92 -1.88
N PHE A 153 4.29 1.51 -2.79
CA PHE A 153 4.33 0.13 -3.29
C PHE A 153 4.85 -0.87 -2.24
N LEU A 154 5.46 -0.41 -1.15
CA LEU A 154 6.11 -1.23 -0.11
C LEU A 154 7.17 -2.21 -0.63
N VAL A 155 7.74 -1.95 -1.82
CA VAL A 155 8.75 -2.84 -2.43
C VAL A 155 10.09 -2.79 -1.68
N ASN A 156 10.45 -1.63 -1.12
CA ASN A 156 11.72 -1.41 -0.43
C ASN A 156 11.50 -1.07 1.05
N ASN A 157 11.04 -2.05 1.84
CA ASN A 157 10.74 -1.84 3.26
C ASN A 157 11.94 -2.15 4.19
N SER A 158 12.96 -2.89 3.71
CA SER A 158 14.26 -3.10 4.37
C SER A 158 15.14 -4.01 3.50
N ALA A 159 16.47 -3.85 3.56
CA ALA A 159 17.41 -4.83 2.97
C ALA A 159 17.17 -6.25 3.52
N ALA A 160 16.76 -6.37 4.79
CA ALA A 160 16.44 -7.66 5.40
C ALA A 160 15.24 -8.36 4.73
N TYR A 161 14.25 -7.59 4.26
CA TYR A 161 13.10 -8.13 3.52
C TYR A 161 13.55 -8.73 2.18
N THR A 162 14.40 -8.01 1.44
CA THR A 162 14.96 -8.49 0.18
C THR A 162 15.78 -9.76 0.38
N ILE A 163 16.63 -9.80 1.41
CA ILE A 163 17.43 -10.99 1.75
C ILE A 163 16.52 -12.17 2.08
N ALA A 164 15.48 -11.96 2.90
CA ALA A 164 14.53 -13.02 3.25
C ALA A 164 13.78 -13.56 2.03
N LEU A 165 13.35 -12.67 1.12
CA LEU A 165 12.69 -13.06 -0.12
C LEU A 165 13.61 -13.89 -1.02
N VAL A 166 14.86 -13.45 -1.22
CA VAL A 166 15.86 -14.16 -2.02
C VAL A 166 16.20 -15.51 -1.36
N ALA A 167 16.36 -15.55 -0.04
CA ALA A 167 16.62 -16.77 0.70
C ALA A 167 15.49 -17.79 0.55
N ALA A 168 14.22 -17.37 0.74
CA ALA A 168 13.06 -18.23 0.56
C ALA A 168 12.93 -18.74 -0.89
N SER A 169 13.24 -17.88 -1.88
CA SER A 169 13.22 -18.26 -3.29
C SER A 169 14.33 -19.28 -3.63
N ALA A 170 15.52 -19.08 -3.07
CA ALA A 170 16.65 -19.99 -3.22
C ALA A 170 16.38 -21.33 -2.53
N GLU A 171 15.86 -21.31 -1.30
CA GLU A 171 15.46 -22.51 -0.57
C GLU A 171 14.44 -23.32 -1.37
N TYR A 172 13.38 -22.69 -1.88
CA TYR A 172 12.40 -23.38 -2.73
C TYR A 172 13.04 -24.01 -3.98
N THR A 173 13.98 -23.30 -4.62
CA THR A 173 14.64 -23.77 -5.85
C THR A 173 15.60 -24.93 -5.56
N LEU A 174 16.28 -24.93 -4.41
CA LEU A 174 17.29 -25.93 -4.04
C LEU A 174 16.68 -27.16 -3.36
N ALA A 175 15.69 -26.97 -2.48
CA ALA A 175 15.06 -28.03 -1.71
C ALA A 175 13.95 -28.76 -2.49
N GLY A 176 13.43 -28.16 -3.57
CA GLY A 176 12.38 -28.77 -4.38
C GLY A 176 11.00 -28.75 -3.73
N GLU A 177 10.05 -29.43 -4.38
CA GLU A 177 8.61 -29.38 -4.07
C GLU A 177 8.18 -30.48 -3.08
N ASP A 178 8.93 -30.71 -2.00
CA ASP A 178 8.68 -31.81 -1.04
C ASP A 178 7.57 -31.50 0.01
N GLY A 179 6.76 -30.47 -0.24
CA GLY A 179 5.70 -30.03 0.67
C GLY A 179 4.38 -30.75 0.47
N SER A 180 3.71 -31.11 1.58
CA SER A 180 2.32 -31.61 1.55
C SER A 180 1.39 -30.61 0.86
N GLU A 181 0.54 -31.10 -0.06
CA GLU A 181 -0.46 -30.31 -0.79
C GLU A 181 -1.36 -29.48 0.14
N TYR A 182 -1.72 -30.04 1.31
CA TYR A 182 -2.52 -29.34 2.31
C TYR A 182 -1.85 -28.08 2.85
N VAL A 183 -0.54 -28.12 3.08
CA VAL A 183 0.22 -26.96 3.58
C VAL A 183 0.24 -25.86 2.53
N ARG A 184 0.35 -26.24 1.25
CA ARG A 184 0.34 -25.29 0.13
C ARG A 184 -1.02 -24.62 -0.03
N LEU A 185 -2.11 -25.41 0.01
CA LEU A 185 -3.46 -24.88 -0.06
C LEU A 185 -3.76 -23.96 1.12
N LEU A 186 -3.33 -24.34 2.33
CA LEU A 186 -3.45 -23.49 3.52
C LEU A 186 -2.69 -22.17 3.35
N GLY A 187 -1.45 -22.21 2.84
CA GLY A 187 -0.66 -21.01 2.56
C GLY A 187 -1.34 -20.05 1.57
N VAL A 188 -1.92 -20.58 0.49
CA VAL A 188 -2.70 -19.79 -0.47
C VAL A 188 -3.97 -19.21 0.18
N ALA A 189 -4.70 -20.00 0.97
CA ALA A 189 -5.90 -19.53 1.66
C ALA A 189 -5.58 -18.40 2.66
N VAL A 190 -4.48 -18.53 3.41
CA VAL A 190 -4.02 -17.52 4.38
C VAL A 190 -3.58 -16.25 3.66
N THR A 191 -2.85 -16.34 2.55
CA THR A 191 -2.39 -15.15 1.80
C THR A 191 -3.57 -14.39 1.18
N ILE A 192 -4.52 -15.08 0.54
CA ILE A 192 -5.74 -14.47 0.01
C ILE A 192 -6.57 -13.85 1.12
N GLY A 193 -6.83 -14.60 2.20
CA GLY A 193 -7.61 -14.10 3.35
C GLY A 193 -6.98 -12.88 4.01
N GLY A 194 -5.66 -12.89 4.21
CA GLY A 194 -4.91 -11.76 4.74
C GLY A 194 -4.98 -10.53 3.84
N GLN A 195 -4.87 -10.71 2.52
CA GLN A 195 -4.97 -9.62 1.55
C GLN A 195 -6.35 -8.96 1.56
N LEU A 196 -7.42 -9.78 1.55
CA LEU A 196 -8.79 -9.29 1.59
C LEU A 196 -9.07 -8.55 2.91
N LEU A 197 -8.61 -9.08 4.04
CA LEU A 197 -8.74 -8.43 5.34
C LEU A 197 -8.01 -7.07 5.37
N ARG A 198 -6.81 -7.01 4.78
CA ARG A 198 -6.03 -5.77 4.66
C ARG A 198 -6.77 -4.71 3.82
N TRP A 199 -7.29 -5.08 2.65
CA TRP A 199 -8.08 -4.15 1.81
C TRP A 199 -9.40 -3.73 2.47
N ALA A 200 -10.08 -4.65 3.16
CA ALA A 200 -11.27 -4.34 3.94
C ALA A 200 -10.97 -3.32 5.05
N ALA A 201 -9.81 -3.42 5.71
CA ALA A 201 -9.37 -2.45 6.71
C ALA A 201 -9.12 -1.06 6.09
N PHE A 202 -8.54 -0.97 4.88
CA PHE A 202 -8.40 0.31 4.16
C PHE A 202 -9.74 0.96 3.84
N ILE A 203 -10.71 0.17 3.38
CA ILE A 203 -12.06 0.68 3.08
C ILE A 203 -12.73 1.15 4.38
N ARG A 204 -12.55 0.41 5.48
CA ARG A 204 -13.14 0.73 6.79
C ARG A 204 -12.49 1.93 7.48
N SER A 205 -11.20 2.18 7.31
CA SER A 205 -10.52 3.34 7.90
C SER A 205 -11.00 4.68 7.32
N GLN A 206 -11.62 4.67 6.14
CA GLN A 206 -12.34 5.84 5.61
C GLN A 206 -13.65 6.13 6.35
N LEU A 207 -14.29 5.09 6.90
CA LEU A 207 -15.55 5.19 7.64
C LEU A 207 -15.33 5.48 9.13
N SER A 208 -14.16 5.10 9.66
CA SER A 208 -13.83 5.15 11.08
C SER A 208 -12.78 6.23 11.31
N HIS A 209 -13.18 7.38 11.86
CA HIS A 209 -12.35 8.41 12.50
C HIS A 209 -10.83 8.16 12.48
N MET A 210 -10.11 8.92 11.63
CA MET A 210 -8.65 8.94 11.62
C MET A 210 -8.11 9.20 13.03
N ALA A 211 -7.41 8.21 13.59
CA ALA A 211 -6.52 8.44 14.72
C ALA A 211 -5.25 9.09 14.16
N PHE A 212 -5.00 10.35 14.52
CA PHE A 212 -3.75 11.01 14.20
C PHE A 212 -2.79 10.82 15.37
N LEU A 213 -1.65 10.21 15.09
CA LEU A 213 -0.52 10.22 15.99
C LEU A 213 0.22 11.55 15.78
N VAL A 214 -0.02 12.52 16.65
CA VAL A 214 0.69 13.79 16.61
C VAL A 214 2.00 13.59 17.37
N ARG A 215 3.11 13.49 16.61
CA ARG A 215 4.46 13.39 17.18
C ARG A 215 4.89 14.77 17.73
N GLY A 216 4.57 15.02 19.00
CA GLY A 216 5.22 16.03 19.82
C GLY A 216 6.31 15.42 20.71
N PRO A 217 6.95 16.20 21.61
CA PRO A 217 7.83 15.66 22.66
C PRO A 217 7.12 14.69 23.61
N ILE A 218 5.79 14.66 23.56
CA ILE A 218 4.93 13.70 24.24
C ILE A 218 4.15 12.97 23.14
N LEU A 219 4.23 11.63 23.12
CA LEU A 219 3.46 10.80 22.21
C LEU A 219 1.97 10.99 22.53
N ARG A 220 1.25 11.75 21.70
CA ARG A 220 -0.18 12.03 21.92
C ARG A 220 -0.98 11.31 20.83
N ILE A 221 -1.77 10.32 21.25
CA ILE A 221 -2.70 9.62 20.37
C ILE A 221 -4.05 10.34 20.49
N GLU A 222 -4.41 11.13 19.48
CA GLU A 222 -5.69 11.83 19.46
C GLU A 222 -6.73 10.99 18.70
N PHE A 223 -7.72 10.49 19.43
CA PHE A 223 -8.89 9.83 18.84
C PHE A 223 -9.98 10.87 18.62
N VAL A 224 -10.09 11.36 17.37
CA VAL A 224 -11.16 12.30 17.00
C VAL A 224 -12.43 11.51 16.67
N CYS A 225 -13.23 11.16 17.67
CA CYS A 225 -14.47 10.43 17.45
C CYS A 225 -15.63 11.38 17.09
N ARG A 226 -16.02 11.55 15.82
CA ARG A 226 -17.34 12.16 15.53
C ARG A 226 -18.44 11.19 15.91
N ARG A 227 -19.08 11.46 17.04
CA ARG A 227 -20.40 10.94 17.33
C ARG A 227 -21.41 11.74 16.52
N LYS A 228 -22.05 11.11 15.54
CA LYS A 228 -23.16 11.71 14.79
C LYS A 228 -24.42 11.56 15.64
N GLU A 229 -24.59 12.40 16.66
CA GLU A 229 -25.85 12.43 17.42
C GLU A 229 -26.92 13.09 16.53
N ILE A 230 -27.79 12.26 15.98
CA ILE A 230 -29.02 12.72 15.31
C ILE A 230 -29.99 13.08 16.43
N SER A 231 -29.82 14.27 17.00
CA SER A 231 -30.85 14.91 17.83
C SER A 231 -31.77 15.71 16.93
N SER A 232 -33.06 15.35 16.93
CA SER A 232 -34.12 15.95 16.10
C SER A 232 -34.53 17.37 16.52
N SER A 233 -33.79 18.00 17.43
CA SER A 233 -34.07 19.36 17.88
C SER A 233 -32.77 20.10 18.16
N SER A 234 -32.57 21.18 17.41
CA SER A 234 -31.50 22.18 17.55
C SER A 234 -30.09 21.76 17.07
N ARG A 235 -29.68 22.38 15.95
CA ARG A 235 -28.40 22.22 15.24
C ARG A 235 -27.20 22.68 16.08
N ARG A 236 -26.56 21.77 16.83
CA ARG A 236 -25.12 21.88 17.13
C ARG A 236 -24.50 20.49 17.10
N GLU A 237 -23.75 20.19 16.03
CA GLU A 237 -22.81 19.06 16.03
C GLU A 237 -21.75 19.36 17.11
N ARG A 238 -21.80 18.65 18.25
CA ARG A 238 -20.69 18.63 19.20
C ARG A 238 -19.73 17.53 18.78
N ILE A 239 -18.56 17.92 18.27
CA ILE A 239 -17.44 17.00 18.05
C ILE A 239 -16.80 16.76 19.42
N GLY A 240 -17.02 15.59 20.00
CA GLY A 240 -16.29 15.17 21.19
C GLY A 240 -14.90 14.71 20.79
N CYS A 241 -13.86 15.43 21.25
CA CYS A 241 -12.48 14.95 21.17
C CYS A 241 -12.18 14.18 22.45
N VAL A 242 -11.82 12.90 22.35
CA VAL A 242 -11.34 12.12 23.50
C VAL A 242 -9.81 12.10 23.40
N VAL A 243 -9.17 12.89 24.27
CA VAL A 243 -7.71 12.92 24.39
C VAL A 243 -7.31 11.90 25.44
N ILE A 244 -6.65 10.82 25.02
CA ILE A 244 -6.02 9.86 25.94
C ILE A 244 -4.55 10.27 26.07
N GLN A 245 -4.19 10.90 27.18
CA GLN A 245 -2.79 11.15 27.53
C GLN A 245 -2.24 9.94 28.30
N GLY A 246 -1.30 9.22 27.70
CA GLY A 246 -0.41 8.33 28.44
C GLY A 246 0.90 9.07 28.73
N THR A 247 1.25 9.24 30.01
CA THR A 247 2.62 9.63 30.37
C THR A 247 3.50 8.38 30.24
N ALA A 248 4.54 8.47 29.42
CA ALA A 248 5.58 7.45 29.34
C ALA A 248 6.54 7.63 30.54
N ASP A 249 6.03 7.43 31.75
CA ASP A 249 6.86 7.42 32.94
C ASP A 249 7.35 5.97 33.16
N GLY A 250 8.59 5.71 32.78
CA GLY A 250 9.34 4.55 33.27
C GLY A 250 9.58 3.40 32.30
N PHE A 251 10.48 3.59 31.33
CA PHE A 251 11.35 2.51 30.84
C PHE A 251 12.78 3.04 30.69
N GLY A 252 13.34 3.46 31.82
CA GLY A 252 14.77 3.65 32.03
C GLY A 252 15.22 2.65 33.09
N GLY A 253 15.42 1.40 32.68
CA GLY A 253 16.10 0.38 33.48
C GLY A 253 17.51 0.21 32.92
N GLN A 254 18.49 0.31 33.82
CA GLN A 254 19.95 0.27 33.61
C GLN A 254 20.44 -0.95 32.86
#